data_AF-X1GT51-F1
#
_entry.id   AF-X1GT51-F1
#
_cell.length_a   1.000
_cell.length_b   1.000
_cell.length_c   1.000
_cell.angle_alpha   90.00
_cell.angle_beta   90.00
_cell.angle_gamma   90.00
#
_symmetry.space_group_name_H-M   'P 1'
#
loop_
_entity.id
_entity.type
_entity.pdbx_description
1 polymer ?
#
loop_
_entity_poly.entity_id
_entity_poly.type
_entity_poly.pdbx_seq_one_letter_code
_entity_poly.pdbx_strand_id
1 'polypeptide(L)'
;MLRTTKPEVYDKWVNHEISWTDSAVKRAWEIFGDIARSDKYVYGGAATALTTNFGDAPNVLFTSPPRAYMHKQATFIKSFILNYDPTLKPGEDFSFFPFPSIDPEYGTPALGAAD
;
A
#
# COMPACT_ATOMS: atom_id res chain seq x y z
N MET A 1 -8.36 -7.38 -1.53
CA MET A 1 -9.38 -7.98 -2.42
C MET A 1 -9.04 -7.82 -3.90
N LEU A 2 -8.75 -6.63 -4.44
CA LEU A 2 -8.38 -6.42 -5.86
C LEU A 2 -7.13 -7.19 -6.37
N ARG A 3 -6.50 -8.02 -5.55
CA ARG A 3 -5.35 -8.87 -5.90
C ARG A 3 -5.56 -10.34 -5.52
N THR A 4 -6.70 -10.65 -4.92
CA THR A 4 -6.98 -11.91 -4.21
C THR A 4 -8.34 -12.51 -4.58
N THR A 5 -9.07 -11.87 -5.48
CA THR A 5 -10.34 -12.33 -6.04
C THR A 5 -10.60 -11.59 -7.35
N LYS A 6 -11.58 -12.07 -8.12
CA LYS A 6 -12.07 -11.37 -9.32
C LYS A 6 -12.66 -10.00 -8.98
N PRO A 7 -12.57 -8.99 -9.87
CA PRO A 7 -13.12 -7.65 -9.65
C PRO A 7 -14.60 -7.65 -9.25
N GLU A 8 -15.42 -8.53 -9.83
CA GLU A 8 -16.86 -8.57 -9.56
C GLU A 8 -17.18 -8.93 -8.10
N VAL A 9 -16.27 -9.64 -7.41
CA VAL A 9 -16.42 -9.93 -5.98
C VAL A 9 -16.10 -8.70 -5.13
N TYR A 10 -15.18 -7.86 -5.58
CA TYR A 10 -14.93 -6.56 -4.95
C TYR A 10 -16.15 -5.65 -5.10
N ASP A 11 -16.75 -5.60 -6.28
CA ASP A 11 -17.97 -4.81 -6.54
C ASP A 11 -19.12 -5.25 -5.64
N LYS A 12 -19.34 -6.57 -5.51
CA LYS A 12 -20.32 -7.14 -4.57
C LYS A 12 -20.07 -6.71 -3.12
N TRP A 13 -18.81 -6.68 -2.68
CA TRP A 13 -18.47 -6.25 -1.32
C TRP A 13 -18.78 -4.76 -1.11
N VAL A 14 -18.39 -3.90 -2.05
CA VAL A 14 -18.65 -2.45 -2.00
C VAL A 14 -20.17 -2.16 -2.00
N ASN A 15 -20.94 -2.92 -2.78
CA ASN A 15 -22.40 -2.80 -2.86
C ASN A 15 -23.15 -3.53 -1.73
N HIS A 16 -22.44 -4.11 -0.76
CA HIS A 16 -23.02 -4.89 0.34
C HIS A 16 -23.87 -6.11 -0.11
N GLU A 17 -23.56 -6.68 -1.27
CA GLU A 17 -24.18 -7.92 -1.77
C GLU A 17 -23.55 -9.18 -1.13
N ILE A 18 -22.38 -9.04 -0.51
CA ILE A 18 -21.74 -10.07 0.32
C ILE A 18 -21.40 -9.53 1.71
N SER A 19 -21.37 -10.42 2.70
CA SER A 19 -21.05 -10.09 4.09
C SER A 19 -19.58 -9.69 4.26
N TRP A 20 -19.29 -8.86 5.25
CA TRP A 20 -17.93 -8.64 5.75
C TRP A 20 -17.24 -9.90 6.28
N THR A 21 -18.03 -10.93 6.61
CA THR A 21 -17.54 -12.25 7.04
C THR A 21 -17.38 -13.24 5.88
N ASP A 22 -17.64 -12.82 4.65
CA ASP A 22 -17.42 -13.65 3.46
C ASP A 22 -15.94 -14.10 3.38
N SER A 23 -15.74 -15.34 2.92
CA SER A 23 -14.41 -15.95 2.81
C SER A 23 -13.41 -15.12 1.98
N ALA A 24 -13.86 -14.42 0.93
CA ALA A 24 -13.00 -13.59 0.09
C ALA A 24 -12.55 -12.32 0.83
N VAL A 25 -13.43 -11.74 1.66
CA VAL A 25 -13.12 -10.59 2.52
C VAL A 25 -12.14 -11.01 3.60
N LYS A 26 -12.43 -12.12 4.29
CA LYS A 26 -11.57 -12.68 5.34
C LYS A 26 -10.15 -12.96 4.85
N ARG A 27 -10.02 -13.66 3.70
CA ARG A 27 -8.70 -13.96 3.10
C ARG A 27 -7.90 -12.69 2.81
N ALA A 28 -8.55 -11.65 2.28
CA ALA A 28 -7.87 -10.39 2.01
C ALA A 28 -7.35 -9.70 3.28
N TRP A 29 -8.11 -9.78 4.38
CA TRP A 29 -7.69 -9.25 5.68
C TRP A 29 -6.57 -10.07 6.33
N GLU A 30 -6.59 -11.40 6.19
CA GLU A 30 -5.51 -12.27 6.67
C GLU A 30 -4.18 -11.92 5.97
N ILE A 31 -4.19 -11.81 4.64
CA ILE A 31 -3.00 -11.42 3.86
C ILE A 31 -2.54 -10.00 4.21
N PHE A 32 -3.47 -9.06 4.37
CA PHE A 32 -3.12 -7.72 4.85
C PHE A 32 -2.45 -7.78 6.23
N GLY A 33 -2.99 -8.59 7.13
CA GLY A 33 -2.46 -8.79 8.49
C GLY A 33 -1.07 -9.41 8.51
N ASP A 34 -0.72 -10.28 7.55
CA ASP A 34 0.63 -10.84 7.41
C ASP A 34 1.66 -9.80 6.98
N ILE A 35 1.23 -8.75 6.27
CA ILE A 35 2.09 -7.64 5.85
C ILE A 35 2.14 -6.58 6.95
N ALA A 36 0.98 -6.04 7.34
CA ALA A 36 0.85 -4.87 8.22
C ALA A 36 1.31 -5.12 9.66
N ARG A 37 1.44 -6.38 10.08
CA ARG A 37 1.93 -6.76 11.41
C ARG A 37 3.34 -7.35 11.40
N SER A 38 3.98 -7.42 10.25
CA SER A 38 5.31 -8.01 10.10
C SER A 38 6.40 -6.98 10.35
N ASP A 39 7.27 -7.26 11.32
CA ASP A 39 8.48 -6.45 11.59
C ASP A 39 9.49 -6.48 10.42
N LYS A 40 9.31 -7.38 9.46
CA LYS A 40 10.12 -7.43 8.23
C LYS A 40 9.61 -6.49 7.14
N TYR A 41 8.30 -6.25 7.10
CA TYR A 41 7.65 -5.48 6.03
C TYR A 41 7.24 -4.07 6.48
N VAL A 42 7.14 -3.83 7.78
CA VAL A 42 6.76 -2.54 8.36
C VAL A 42 7.94 -1.94 9.09
N TYR A 43 8.40 -0.79 8.60
CA TYR A 43 9.44 0.00 9.26
C TYR A 43 9.02 0.34 10.70
N GLY A 44 9.76 -0.16 11.70
CA GLY A 44 9.45 0.09 13.12
C GLY A 44 8.33 -0.79 13.71
N GLY A 45 7.88 -1.81 12.96
CA GLY A 45 6.89 -2.79 13.42
C GLY A 45 5.44 -2.29 13.37
N ALA A 46 4.49 -3.12 13.79
CA ALA A 46 3.06 -2.83 13.63
C ALA A 46 2.59 -1.52 14.27
N ALA A 47 3.25 -1.07 15.35
CA ALA A 47 2.88 0.16 16.06
C ALA A 47 3.07 1.41 15.18
N THR A 48 4.16 1.48 14.41
CA THR A 48 4.43 2.65 13.55
C THR A 48 3.47 2.73 12.37
N ALA A 49 2.96 1.60 11.87
CA ALA A 49 1.89 1.60 10.86
C ALA A 49 0.64 2.35 11.35
N LEU A 50 0.38 2.36 12.66
CA LEU A 50 -0.75 3.07 13.26
C LEU A 50 -0.43 4.53 13.61
N THR A 51 0.82 4.83 14.00
CA THR A 51 1.15 6.14 14.60
C THR A 51 1.90 7.09 13.67
N THR A 52 2.50 6.60 12.59
CA THR A 52 3.25 7.44 11.64
C THR A 52 2.30 8.20 10.72
N ASN A 53 2.46 9.52 10.62
CA ASN A 53 1.71 10.34 9.67
C ASN A 53 1.98 9.86 8.24
N PHE A 54 0.94 9.76 7.42
CA PHE A 54 1.08 9.25 6.04
C PHE A 54 2.04 10.09 5.18
N GLY A 55 2.16 11.40 5.46
CA GLY A 55 3.06 12.32 4.77
C GLY A 55 4.53 12.16 5.17
N ASP A 56 4.78 11.70 6.40
CA ASP A 56 6.14 11.43 6.91
C ASP A 56 6.61 9.99 6.62
N ALA A 57 5.66 9.09 6.39
CA ALA A 57 5.92 7.68 6.10
C ALA A 57 6.96 7.41 4.98
N PRO A 58 7.06 8.19 3.88
CA PRO A 58 8.10 7.95 2.87
C PRO A 58 9.50 8.44 3.28
N ASN A 59 9.66 9.27 4.32
CA ASN A 59 10.94 9.91 4.65
C ASN A 59 12.05 8.89 4.94
N VAL A 60 11.68 7.72 5.47
CA VAL A 60 12.60 6.63 5.80
C VAL A 60 13.27 5.98 4.59
N LEU A 61 12.71 6.17 3.38
CA LEU A 61 13.32 5.75 2.12
C LEU A 61 14.62 6.53 1.84
N PHE A 62 14.70 7.77 2.32
CA PHE A 62 15.77 8.73 2.00
C PHE A 62 16.71 8.97 3.20
N THR A 63 16.67 8.09 4.20
CA THR A 63 17.68 8.08 5.27
C THR A 63 18.97 7.42 4.80
N SER A 64 20.09 7.69 5.47
CA SER A 64 21.38 7.04 5.19
C SER A 64 21.88 6.30 6.45
N PRO A 65 21.85 4.95 6.47
CA PRO A 65 21.33 4.06 5.43
C PRO A 65 19.79 4.09 5.34
N PRO A 66 19.19 3.71 4.19
CA PRO A 66 17.74 3.62 4.05
C PRO A 66 17.15 2.64 5.05
N ARG A 67 16.03 3.02 5.68
CA ARG A 67 15.33 2.19 6.67
C ARG A 67 14.09 1.49 6.12
N ALA A 68 13.71 1.81 4.88
CA ALA A 68 12.76 1.07 4.06
C ALA A 68 13.17 1.19 2.59
N TYR A 69 12.66 0.28 1.75
CA TYR A 69 12.93 0.28 0.31
C TYR A 69 11.71 0.64 -0.54
N MET A 70 10.50 0.49 0.01
CA MET A 70 9.24 0.72 -0.70
C MET A 70 8.22 1.37 0.22
N HIS A 71 7.36 2.19 -0.36
CA HIS A 71 6.21 2.79 0.32
C HIS A 71 4.97 2.69 -0.58
N LYS A 72 3.84 2.30 -0.01
CA LYS A 72 2.56 2.18 -0.74
C LYS A 72 1.67 3.37 -0.40
N GLN A 73 1.43 4.23 -1.38
CA GLN A 73 0.49 5.35 -1.29
C GLN A 73 0.03 5.80 -2.69
N ALA A 74 -1.03 6.60 -2.76
CA ALA A 74 -1.44 7.30 -3.96
C ALA A 74 -0.38 8.31 -4.44
N THR A 75 -0.52 8.76 -5.68
CA THR A 75 0.50 9.55 -6.41
C THR A 75 0.77 10.94 -5.81
N PHE A 76 -0.17 11.50 -5.04
CA PHE A 76 0.04 12.79 -4.36
C PHE A 76 1.21 12.76 -3.36
N ILE A 77 1.65 11.58 -2.94
CA ILE A 77 2.76 11.43 -1.99
C ILE A 77 4.06 12.07 -2.48
N LYS A 78 4.21 12.22 -3.81
CA LYS A 78 5.31 12.97 -4.43
C LYS A 78 5.50 14.34 -3.77
N SER A 79 4.42 15.08 -3.50
CA SER A 79 4.51 16.42 -2.91
C SER A 79 5.08 16.39 -1.50
N PHE A 80 4.75 15.37 -0.70
CA PHE A 80 5.30 15.21 0.65
C PHE A 80 6.78 14.82 0.62
N ILE A 81 7.18 13.94 -0.31
CA ILE A 81 8.58 13.59 -0.53
C ILE A 81 9.41 14.84 -0.85
N LEU A 82 8.94 15.69 -1.77
CA LEU A 82 9.64 16.92 -2.16
C LEU A 82 9.58 18.02 -1.09
N ASN A 83 8.57 18.01 -0.22
CA ASN A 83 8.55 18.90 0.95
C ASN A 83 9.57 18.47 2.01
N TYR A 84 9.75 17.16 2.19
CA TYR A 84 10.77 16.62 3.10
C TYR A 84 12.19 16.89 2.58
N ASP A 85 12.44 16.64 1.29
CA ASP A 85 13.71 16.93 0.64
C ASP A 85 13.49 17.48 -0.79
N PRO A 86 13.59 18.81 -0.98
CA PRO A 86 13.41 19.45 -2.28
C PRO A 86 14.49 19.11 -3.32
N THR A 87 15.59 18.47 -2.92
CA THR A 87 16.70 18.13 -3.82
C THR A 87 16.46 16.83 -4.60
N LEU A 88 15.51 16.01 -4.16
CA LEU A 88 15.16 14.74 -4.80
C LEU A 88 14.49 14.95 -6.17
N LYS A 89 14.84 14.12 -7.14
CA LYS A 89 14.34 14.15 -8.51
C LYS A 89 13.50 12.90 -8.83
N PRO A 90 12.20 13.05 -9.11
CA PRO A 90 11.37 11.95 -9.57
C PRO A 90 11.90 11.36 -10.88
N GLY A 91 11.97 10.03 -10.97
CA GLY A 91 12.53 9.29 -12.11
C GLY A 91 14.04 9.05 -12.04
N GLU A 92 14.77 9.78 -11.17
CA GLU A 92 16.19 9.56 -10.90
C GLU A 92 16.37 8.97 -9.49
N ASP A 93 15.92 9.70 -8.46
CA ASP A 93 16.11 9.33 -7.05
C ASP A 93 14.99 8.46 -6.49
N PHE A 94 13.79 8.56 -7.07
CA PHE A 94 12.65 7.69 -6.74
C PHE A 94 11.71 7.51 -7.91
N SER A 95 11.01 6.38 -7.94
CA SER A 95 10.00 6.05 -8.95
C SER A 95 8.85 5.28 -8.31
N PHE A 96 7.84 4.93 -9.10
CA PHE A 96 6.68 4.16 -8.65
C PHE A 96 6.35 3.04 -9.64
N PHE A 97 5.63 2.05 -9.15
CA PHE A 97 5.11 0.96 -9.95
C PHE A 97 3.74 0.53 -9.39
N PRO A 98 2.88 -0.11 -10.21
CA PRO A 98 1.60 -0.63 -9.72
C PRO A 98 1.82 -1.64 -8.59
N PHE A 99 0.93 -1.67 -7.60
CA PHE A 99 1.01 -2.67 -6.53
C PHE A 99 1.04 -4.07 -7.15
N PRO A 100 2.01 -4.93 -6.78
CA PRO A 100 2.21 -6.24 -7.39
C PRO A 100 0.97 -7.14 -7.33
N SER A 101 0.95 -8.14 -8.20
CA SER A 101 0.00 -9.24 -8.09
C SER A 101 0.26 -10.04 -6.79
N ILE A 102 -0.81 -10.53 -6.17
CA ILE A 102 -0.74 -11.55 -5.11
C ILE A 102 -1.09 -12.90 -5.73
N ASP A 103 -2.27 -13.01 -6.32
CA ASP A 103 -2.62 -14.14 -7.18
C ASP A 103 -2.48 -13.73 -8.66
N PRO A 104 -1.59 -14.38 -9.44
CA PRO A 104 -1.33 -14.01 -10.83
C PRO A 104 -2.58 -14.00 -11.72
N GLU A 105 -3.55 -14.87 -11.44
CA GLU A 105 -4.82 -14.96 -12.18
C GLU A 105 -5.67 -13.67 -12.12
N TYR A 106 -5.48 -12.83 -11.10
CA TYR A 106 -6.21 -11.57 -10.93
C TYR A 106 -5.42 -10.35 -11.41
N GLY A 107 -4.19 -10.53 -11.88
CA GLY A 107 -3.37 -9.47 -12.46
C GLY A 107 -3.07 -8.29 -11.51
N THR A 108 -2.95 -7.09 -12.09
CA THR A 108 -2.62 -5.85 -11.38
C THR A 108 -3.64 -4.74 -11.65
N PRO A 109 -4.92 -4.89 -11.28
CA PRO A 109 -5.92 -3.86 -11.56
C PRO A 109 -5.51 -2.54 -10.90
N ALA A 110 -5.70 -1.45 -11.63
CA ALA A 110 -5.45 -0.11 -11.12
C ALA A 110 -6.39 0.17 -9.95
N LEU A 111 -5.86 0.71 -8.87
CA LEU A 111 -6.63 1.22 -7.75
C LEU A 111 -6.57 2.75 -7.83
N GLY A 112 -7.70 3.35 -8.13
CA GLY A 112 -7.90 4.80 -8.07
C GLY A 112 -8.85 5.14 -6.93
N ALA A 113 -8.67 6.34 -6.38
CA ALA A 113 -9.66 7.01 -5.55
C ALA A 113 -9.67 8.48 -5.97
N ALA A 114 -10.84 9.10 -5.88
CA ALA A 114 -11.01 10.55 -5.92
C ALA A 114 -11.51 10.99 -4.54
N ASP A 115 -11.19 12.22 -4.15
CA ASP A 115 -11.87 12.92 -3.06
C ASP A 115 -13.17 13.53 -3.61
#